data_AF-A0A5C4R391-F1
#
_entry.id   AF-A0A5C4R391-F1
#
_cell.length_a   1.000
_cell.length_b   1.000
_cell.length_c   1.000
_cell.angle_alpha   90.00
_cell.angle_beta   90.00
_cell.angle_gamma   90.00
#
_symmetry.space_group_name_H-M   'P 1'
#
loop_
_entity.id
_entity.type
_entity.pdbx_description
1 polymer ?
#
loop_
_entity_poly.entity_id
_entity_poly.type
_entity_poly.pdbx_seq_one_letter_code
_entity_poly.pdbx_strand_id
1 'polypeptide(L)'
;MSRALTRQVAQIRGALMAGNAQAALAGLDELTRIAARRGIDTPTRDLLEPALADLRTLAQASLKGAQQAAEQVRAIVQAARSLQTYDSLGQRHVNETRANAPQRF
;
A
#
# COMPACT_ATOMS: atom_id res chain seq x y z
N MET A 1 10.24 12.80 25.72
CA MET A 1 10.17 11.62 24.81
C MET A 1 11.57 11.09 24.52
N SER A 2 11.78 9.77 24.50
CA SER A 2 13.10 9.18 24.26
C SER A 2 13.56 9.36 22.80
N ARG A 3 14.85 9.65 22.57
CA ARG A 3 15.45 9.79 21.22
C ARG A 3 15.15 8.62 20.28
N ALA A 4 15.09 7.40 20.82
CA ALA A 4 14.76 6.19 20.07
C ALA A 4 13.34 6.23 19.47
N LEU A 5 12.36 6.69 20.26
CA LEU A 5 10.96 6.80 19.82
C LEU A 5 10.82 7.82 18.69
N THR A 6 11.49 8.97 18.82
CA THR A 6 11.48 10.02 17.78
C THR A 6 12.08 9.52 16.46
N ARG A 7 13.19 8.78 16.51
CA ARG A 7 13.80 8.17 15.32
C ARG A 7 12.84 7.17 14.66
N GLN A 8 12.14 6.37 15.47
CA GLN A 8 11.23 5.35 14.98
C GLN A 8 10.01 5.95 14.29
N VAL A 9 9.42 6.99 14.87
CA VAL A 9 8.32 7.76 14.25
C VAL A 9 8.79 8.40 12.95
N ALA A 10 10.01 8.95 12.90
CA ALA A 10 10.56 9.52 11.68
C ALA A 10 10.76 8.47 10.57
N GLN A 11 11.19 7.25 10.91
CA GLN A 11 11.30 6.13 9.97
C GLN A 11 9.94 5.69 9.43
N ILE A 12 8.92 5.56 10.29
CA ILE A 12 7.55 5.23 9.87
C ILE A 12 7.01 6.30 8.91
N ARG A 13 7.19 7.57 9.25
CA ARG A 13 6.79 8.69 8.38
C ARG A 13 7.52 8.64 7.03
N GLY A 14 8.83 8.39 7.03
CA GLY A 14 9.63 8.24 5.81
C GLY A 14 9.11 7.10 4.92
N ALA A 15 8.79 5.95 5.52
CA ALA A 15 8.23 4.80 4.79
C ALA A 15 6.85 5.11 4.19
N LEU A 16 5.97 5.80 4.93
CA LEU A 16 4.67 6.24 4.42
C LEU A 16 4.82 7.20 3.23
N MET A 17 5.69 8.21 3.34
CA MET A 17 5.92 9.17 2.26
C MET A 17 6.58 8.53 1.03
N ALA A 18 7.39 7.49 1.21
CA ALA A 18 7.98 6.73 0.12
C ALA A 18 7.01 5.70 -0.51
N GLY A 19 5.76 5.61 -0.05
CA GLY A 19 4.80 4.61 -0.51
C GLY A 19 5.13 3.17 -0.09
N ASN A 20 6.10 2.99 0.82
CA ASN A 20 6.48 1.67 1.33
C ASN A 20 5.58 1.29 2.50
N ALA A 21 4.36 0.88 2.18
CA ALA A 21 3.33 0.51 3.15
C ALA A 21 3.77 -0.66 4.07
N GLN A 22 4.54 -1.62 3.55
CA GLN A 22 5.04 -2.75 4.34
C GLN A 22 6.05 -2.31 5.42
N ALA A 23 7.02 -1.47 5.06
CA ALA A 23 7.96 -0.92 6.04
C ALA A 23 7.26 -0.03 7.07
N ALA A 24 6.24 0.74 6.66
CA ALA A 24 5.43 1.53 7.57
C ALA A 24 4.68 0.67 8.58
N LEU A 25 4.03 -0.42 8.14
CA LEU A 25 3.32 -1.35 9.02
C LEU A 25 4.25 -2.05 10.00
N ALA A 26 5.41 -2.53 9.53
CA ALA A 26 6.41 -3.15 10.41
C ALA A 26 6.94 -2.17 11.48
N GLY A 27 7.15 -0.90 11.10
CA GLY A 27 7.55 0.14 12.03
C GLY A 27 6.48 0.46 13.07
N LEU A 28 5.20 0.50 12.67
CA LEU A 28 4.06 0.69 13.59
C LEU A 28 3.95 -0.47 14.59
N ASP A 29 4.10 -1.71 14.14
CA ASP A 29 4.06 -2.89 15.03
C ASP A 29 5.17 -2.87 16.08
N GLU A 30 6.38 -2.48 15.69
CA GLU A 30 7.49 -2.36 16.62
C GLU A 30 7.29 -1.19 17.59
N LEU A 31 6.74 -0.07 17.14
CA LEU A 31 6.39 1.05 18.01
C LEU A 31 5.39 0.62 19.10
N THR A 32 4.35 -0.13 18.73
CA THR A 32 3.36 -0.69 19.65
C THR A 32 3.99 -1.67 20.65
N ARG A 33 4.93 -2.51 20.20
CA ARG A 33 5.69 -3.41 21.10
C ARG A 33 6.55 -2.65 22.10
N ILE A 34 7.26 -1.62 21.65
CA ILE A 34 8.10 -0.79 22.51
C ILE A 34 7.25 -0.05 23.54
N ALA A 35 6.09 0.48 23.11
CA ALA A 35 5.11 1.11 23.98
C ALA A 35 4.60 0.15 25.07
N ALA A 36 4.25 -1.08 24.68
CA ALA A 36 3.81 -2.10 25.63
C ALA A 36 4.91 -2.51 26.64
N ARG A 37 6.17 -2.59 26.21
CA ARG A 37 7.31 -2.99 27.06
C ARG A 37 7.80 -1.91 28.00
N ARG A 38 7.80 -0.64 27.58
CA ARG A 38 8.35 0.46 28.39
C ARG A 38 7.39 0.98 29.45
N GLY A 39 6.12 0.58 29.42
CA GLY A 39 5.08 1.12 30.29
C GLY A 39 4.83 2.58 29.95
N ILE A 40 4.04 2.83 28.91
CA ILE A 40 3.50 4.17 28.67
C ILE A 40 2.37 4.38 29.69
N ASP A 41 2.37 5.54 30.33
CA ASP A 41 1.29 5.97 31.21
C ASP A 41 -0.05 6.00 30.46
N THR A 42 -1.13 5.57 31.11
CA THR A 42 -2.47 5.46 30.53
C THR A 42 -2.91 6.70 29.74
N PRO A 43 -2.77 7.96 30.24
CA PRO A 43 -3.23 9.12 29.47
C PRO A 43 -2.41 9.35 28.19
N THR A 44 -1.10 9.08 28.20
CA THR A 44 -0.28 9.15 26.99
C THR A 44 -0.63 8.04 26.01
N ARG A 45 -1.02 6.86 26.50
CA ARG A 45 -1.49 5.75 25.66
C ARG A 45 -2.80 6.11 24.95
N ASP A 46 -3.78 6.61 25.70
CA ASP A 46 -5.11 6.96 25.20
C ASP A 46 -5.04 8.06 24.11
N LEU A 47 -4.04 8.96 24.20
CA LEU A 47 -3.78 9.96 23.17
C LEU A 47 -3.11 9.39 21.91
N LEU A 48 -2.22 8.40 22.05
CA LEU A 48 -1.43 7.86 20.94
C LEU A 48 -2.17 6.75 20.18
N GLU A 49 -2.97 5.95 20.86
CA GLU A 49 -3.67 4.80 20.31
C GLU A 49 -4.57 5.13 19.10
N PRO A 50 -5.43 6.17 19.12
CA PRO A 50 -6.24 6.51 17.94
C PRO A 50 -5.38 6.96 16.75
N ALA A 51 -4.36 7.79 16.98
CA ALA A 51 -3.45 8.23 15.92
C ALA A 51 -2.68 7.06 15.27
N LEU A 52 -2.27 6.06 16.07
CA LEU A 52 -1.62 4.87 15.54
C LEU A 52 -2.59 3.96 14.77
N ALA A 53 -3.85 3.87 15.21
CA ALA A 53 -4.89 3.13 14.51
C ALA A 53 -5.19 3.74 13.13
N ASP A 54 -5.27 5.08 13.05
CA ASP A 54 -5.47 5.80 11.79
C ASP A 54 -4.31 5.56 10.82
N LEU A 55 -3.06 5.67 11.29
CA LEU A 55 -1.88 5.41 10.47
C LEU A 55 -1.83 3.96 9.98
N ARG A 56 -2.23 3.00 10.82
CA ARG A 56 -2.32 1.59 10.44
C ARG A 56 -3.35 1.39 9.34
N THR A 57 -4.52 2.01 9.48
CA THR A 57 -5.60 1.94 8.50
C THR A 57 -5.17 2.52 7.16
N LEU A 58 -4.51 3.68 7.17
CA LEU A 58 -3.99 4.32 5.96
C LEU A 58 -2.90 3.45 5.28
N ALA A 59 -1.97 2.89 6.05
CA ALA A 59 -0.94 2.02 5.52
C ALA A 59 -1.53 0.73 4.91
N GLN A 60 -2.55 0.13 5.54
CA GLN A 60 -3.25 -1.04 5.03
C GLN A 60 -4.02 -0.73 3.73
N ALA A 61 -4.73 0.40 3.69
CA ALA A 61 -5.44 0.85 2.49
C ALA A 61 -4.48 1.10 1.33
N SER A 62 -3.33 1.74 1.60
CA SER A 62 -2.27 1.95 0.62
C SER A 62 -1.71 0.63 0.07
N LEU A 63 -1.41 -0.33 0.95
CA LEU A 63 -0.94 -1.66 0.54
C LEU A 63 -1.96 -2.37 -0.36
N LYS A 64 -3.23 -2.37 0.03
CA LYS A 64 -4.31 -2.98 -0.73
C LYS A 64 -4.46 -2.32 -2.12
N GLY A 65 -4.45 -0.99 -2.17
CA GLY A 65 -4.51 -0.25 -3.42
C GLY A 65 -3.35 -0.57 -4.36
N ALA A 66 -2.12 -0.64 -3.82
CA ALA A 66 -0.94 -1.02 -4.59
C ALA A 66 -1.02 -2.44 -5.14
N GLN A 67 -1.54 -3.40 -4.36
CA GLN A 67 -1.76 -4.78 -4.80
C GLN A 67 -2.79 -4.85 -5.93
N GLN A 68 -3.93 -4.17 -5.78
CA GLN A 68 -4.98 -4.13 -6.80
C GLN A 68 -4.47 -3.49 -8.11
N ALA A 69 -3.69 -2.42 -8.02
CA ALA A 69 -3.08 -1.80 -9.20
C ALA A 69 -2.11 -2.77 -9.91
N ALA A 70 -1.28 -3.49 -9.15
CA ALA A 70 -0.37 -4.49 -9.72
C ALA A 70 -1.13 -5.64 -10.42
N GLU A 71 -2.24 -6.09 -9.84
CA GLU A 71 -3.12 -7.10 -10.46
C GLU A 71 -3.74 -6.58 -11.76
N GLN A 72 -4.25 -5.34 -11.77
CA GLN A 72 -4.80 -4.72 -12.98
C GLN A 72 -3.74 -4.62 -14.09
N VAL A 73 -2.52 -4.18 -13.77
CA VAL A 73 -1.42 -4.13 -14.74
C VAL A 73 -1.10 -5.51 -15.29
N ARG A 74 -1.05 -6.55 -14.43
CA ARG A 74 -0.85 -7.94 -14.88
C ARG A 74 -1.97 -8.40 -15.81
N ALA A 75 -3.23 -8.10 -15.50
CA ALA A 75 -4.36 -8.43 -16.34
C ALA A 75 -4.28 -7.73 -17.71
N ILE A 76 -3.89 -6.44 -17.74
CA ILE A 76 -3.67 -5.69 -18.99
C ILE A 76 -2.55 -6.34 -19.82
N VAL A 77 -1.43 -6.70 -19.20
CA VAL A 77 -0.31 -7.35 -19.90
C VAL A 77 -0.72 -8.73 -20.44
N GLN A 78 -1.50 -9.51 -19.69
CA GLN A 78 -2.03 -10.80 -20.15
C GLN A 78 -3.01 -10.62 -21.32
N ALA A 79 -3.93 -9.66 -21.22
CA ALA A 79 -4.89 -9.34 -22.28
C ALA A 79 -4.17 -8.87 -23.56
N ALA A 80 -3.14 -8.03 -23.44
CA ALA A 80 -2.33 -7.59 -24.57
C ALA A 80 -1.59 -8.76 -25.24
N ARG A 81 -1.08 -9.72 -24.46
CA ARG A 81 -0.46 -10.95 -24.99
C ARG A 81 -1.48 -11.87 -25.68
N SER A 82 -2.69 -12.01 -25.14
CA SER A 82 -3.75 -12.78 -25.82
C SER A 82 -4.25 -12.10 -27.09
N LEU A 83 -4.18 -10.77 -27.18
CA LEU A 83 -4.52 -10.02 -28.38
C LEU A 83 -3.47 -10.16 -29.50
N GLN A 84 -2.28 -10.69 -29.18
CA GLN A 84 -1.22 -11.01 -30.15
C GLN A 84 -1.44 -12.37 -30.84
N THR A 85 -2.61 -13.02 -30.72
CA THR A 85 -2.92 -14.17 -31.55
C THR A 85 -3.06 -13.74 -33.01
N TYR A 86 -2.05 -14.12 -33.79
CA TYR A 86 -2.03 -14.14 -35.24
C TYR A 86 -3.33 -14.75 -35.79
N ASP A 87 -3.84 -14.21 -36.90
CA ASP A 87 -4.90 -14.88 -37.65
C ASP A 87 -4.38 -16.21 -38.25
N SER A 88 -5.28 -17.02 -38.80
CA SER A 88 -4.94 -18.29 -39.46
C SER A 88 -4.02 -18.15 -40.70
N LEU A 89 -3.65 -16.93 -41.10
CA LEU A 89 -2.77 -16.57 -42.21
C LEU A 89 -1.44 -15.94 -41.75
N GLY A 90 -1.19 -15.83 -40.44
CA GLY A 90 0.04 -15.26 -39.89
C GLY A 90 0.14 -13.73 -40.01
N GLN A 91 -0.97 -13.03 -40.28
CA GLN A 91 -1.01 -11.58 -40.38
C GLN A 91 -1.29 -10.95 -39.00
N ARG A 92 -0.56 -9.87 -38.67
CA ARG A 92 -0.69 -9.18 -37.38
C ARG A 92 -1.88 -8.22 -37.40
N HIS A 93 -3.03 -8.66 -36.91
CA HIS A 93 -4.17 -7.78 -36.66
C HIS A 93 -4.12 -7.17 -35.26
N VAL A 94 -3.98 -5.85 -35.15
CA VAL A 94 -4.12 -5.12 -33.89
C VAL A 94 -5.57 -4.65 -33.80
N ASN A 95 -6.39 -5.31 -32.97
CA ASN A 95 -7.71 -4.79 -32.65
C ASN A 95 -7.57 -3.70 -31.57
N GLU A 96 -7.87 -2.46 -31.92
CA GLU A 96 -7.89 -1.35 -30.97
C GLU A 96 -8.93 -1.63 -29.87
N THR A 97 -8.45 -1.91 -28.66
CA THR A 97 -9.34 -2.07 -27.51
C THR A 97 -9.64 -0.68 -26.95
N ARG A 98 -10.84 -0.15 -27.22
CA ARG A 98 -11.38 0.97 -26.45
C ARG A 98 -11.73 0.45 -25.06
N ALA A 99 -10.84 0.67 -24.10
CA ALA A 99 -11.14 0.40 -22.70
C ALA A 99 -12.36 1.24 -22.28
N ASN A 100 -13.45 0.58 -21.88
CA ASN A 100 -14.58 1.26 -21.27
C ASN A 100 -14.08 1.91 -19.97
N ALA A 101 -13.94 3.23 -19.97
CA ALA A 101 -13.65 3.99 -18.78
C ALA A 101 -14.77 3.73 -17.75
N PRO A 102 -14.45 3.55 -16.45
CA PRO A 102 -15.47 3.35 -15.44
C PRO A 102 -16.37 4.60 -15.37
N GLN A 103 -17.63 4.43 -15.73
CA GLN A 103 -18.65 5.47 -15.63
C GLN A 103 -18.92 5.71 -14.14
N ARG A 104 -18.54 6.91 -13.67
CA ARG A 104 -18.83 7.35 -12.30
C ARG A 104 -20.33 7.59 -12.16
N PHE A 105 -20.94 6.97 -11.17
CA PHE A 105 -22.20 7.42 -10.55
C PHE A 105 -21.87 8.12 -9.24
#